data_AF-A2FYQ1-F1
#
_entry.id   AF-A2FYQ1-F1
#
_cell.length_a   1.000
_cell.length_b   1.000
_cell.length_c   1.000
_cell.angle_alpha   90.00
_cell.angle_beta   90.00
_cell.angle_gamma   90.00
#
_symmetry.space_group_name_H-M   'P 1'
#
loop_
_entity.id
_entity.type
_entity.pdbx_description
1 polymer ?
#
loop_
_entity_poly.entity_id
_entity_poly.type
_entity_poly.pdbx_seq_one_letter_code
_entity_poly.pdbx_strand_id
1 'polypeptide(L)'
;MSDEEMELLPGISLQQAVPVKQTETGSVSVVSEEQTLRKISVEQKSELLVHLKKIIQSANEVHGIFQKVNTKVQNDTAASVDGISLLQVRNHCLVEYLESLASYGATRCRGGELKDPIDKLVTNRCIIEKIKPLEKQLQYQINKYAEIEKGNTQNYRANPDSMLQSGEQAQQAEGMVSATYQAPKVSSTLYPKAESDQKKEAKYARSIRARTKGDALMDEVAADITEDPLEAGRKANASRELREFMKRQKEIEEFEEEHFVRLQRSKKDKAMMKKIEQMQGSLEGILDYGHIQTDAQREARRSQSKKK
;
A
#
# COMPACT_ATOMS: atom_id res chain seq x y z
N MET A 1 61.76 7.59 18.98
CA MET A 1 61.75 7.30 17.53
C MET A 1 60.44 7.86 17.02
N SER A 2 60.55 8.98 16.32
CA SER A 2 59.56 9.64 15.47
C SER A 2 58.10 9.66 15.98
N ASP A 3 57.74 10.71 16.71
CA ASP A 3 56.34 11.10 16.92
C ASP A 3 55.78 11.61 15.58
N GLU A 4 55.04 10.76 14.86
CA GLU A 4 54.29 11.20 13.68
C GLU A 4 53.03 11.95 14.12
N GLU A 5 53.08 13.27 14.04
CA GLU A 5 51.91 14.14 14.07
C GLU A 5 50.99 13.81 12.89
N MET A 6 49.91 13.06 13.13
CA MET A 6 48.87 12.85 12.12
C MET A 6 47.88 14.02 12.13
N GLU A 7 48.05 14.93 11.17
CA GLU A 7 47.08 15.97 10.84
C GLU A 7 45.80 15.35 10.27
N LEU A 8 44.68 15.44 11.01
CA LEU A 8 43.37 15.00 10.54
C LEU A 8 42.59 16.11 9.81
N LEU A 9 42.98 17.38 9.97
CA LEU A 9 42.44 18.58 9.30
C LEU A 9 43.51 19.70 9.24
N PRO A 10 43.54 20.56 8.19
CA PRO A 10 44.44 21.71 8.17
C PRO A 10 44.04 22.73 9.24
N GLY A 11 44.93 22.98 10.20
CA GLY A 11 44.83 24.09 11.16
C GLY A 11 44.28 23.77 12.55
N ILE A 12 44.06 22.50 12.92
CA ILE A 12 43.67 22.14 14.30
C ILE A 12 44.61 21.04 14.83
N SER A 13 45.61 21.44 15.60
CA SER A 13 46.46 20.52 16.36
C SER A 13 45.85 20.22 17.73
N LEU A 14 45.72 18.94 18.07
CA LEU A 14 45.37 18.47 19.40
C LEU A 14 46.56 18.74 20.33
N GLN A 15 46.51 19.83 21.10
CA GLN A 15 47.47 20.04 22.17
C GLN A 15 47.34 18.91 23.19
N GLN A 16 48.43 18.15 23.33
CA GLN A 16 48.56 17.05 24.27
C GLN A 16 48.32 17.55 25.70
N ALA A 17 47.55 16.76 26.45
CA ALA A 17 47.11 17.04 27.81
C ALA A 17 48.22 17.61 28.71
N VAL A 18 47.88 18.68 29.43
CA VAL A 18 48.67 19.23 30.52
C VAL A 18 48.94 18.13 31.56
N PRO A 19 50.20 17.90 31.98
CA PRO A 19 50.50 16.84 32.94
C PRO A 19 49.97 17.21 34.33
N VAL A 20 49.02 16.41 34.84
CA VAL A 20 48.59 16.46 36.24
C VAL A 20 49.71 15.87 37.11
N LYS A 21 50.17 16.65 38.09
CA LYS A 21 51.21 16.24 39.05
C LYS A 21 50.80 14.97 39.79
N GLN A 22 51.66 13.96 39.73
CA GLN A 22 51.55 12.73 40.51
C GLN A 22 51.87 13.02 41.98
N THR A 23 50.96 12.66 42.88
CA THR A 23 51.29 12.39 44.28
C THR A 23 51.24 10.88 44.48
N GLU A 24 52.40 10.30 44.75
CA GLU A 24 52.60 8.88 45.02
C GLU A 24 51.90 8.46 46.33
N THR A 25 51.29 7.27 46.33
CA THR A 25 51.41 6.21 47.38
C THR A 25 50.35 5.11 47.16
N GLY A 26 50.77 3.83 47.24
CA GLY A 26 49.85 2.68 47.40
C GLY A 26 49.77 1.71 46.22
N SER A 27 50.59 0.66 46.27
CA SER A 27 50.95 -0.24 45.17
C SER A 27 50.04 -1.48 45.03
N VAL A 28 49.77 -1.84 43.77
CA VAL A 28 49.30 -3.13 43.19
C VAL A 28 47.85 -3.19 42.68
N SER A 29 46.82 -2.71 43.39
CA SER A 29 45.43 -2.76 42.86
C SER A 29 45.09 -1.65 41.85
N VAL A 30 45.56 -0.43 42.12
CA VAL A 30 45.28 0.77 41.32
C VAL A 30 45.94 0.72 39.93
N VAL A 31 47.10 0.06 39.81
CA VAL A 31 47.83 -0.07 38.54
C VAL A 31 47.05 -0.94 37.54
N SER A 32 46.32 -1.94 38.01
CA SER A 32 45.47 -2.77 37.15
C SER A 32 44.26 -1.98 36.65
N GLU A 33 43.61 -1.20 37.52
CA GLU A 33 42.47 -0.35 37.15
C GLU A 33 42.87 0.74 36.16
N GLU A 34 43.98 1.45 36.39
CA GLU A 34 44.48 2.45 35.44
C GLU A 34 44.86 1.83 34.08
N GLN A 35 45.45 0.63 34.08
CA GLN A 35 45.74 -0.10 32.84
C GLN A 35 44.47 -0.54 32.12
N THR A 36 43.41 -0.93 32.84
CA THR A 36 42.10 -1.24 32.23
C THR A 36 41.42 0.00 31.68
N LEU A 37 41.44 1.13 32.40
CA LEU A 37 40.89 2.41 31.94
C LEU A 37 41.63 2.95 30.71
N ARG A 38 42.96 2.80 30.66
CA ARG A 38 43.77 3.14 29.48
C ARG A 38 43.45 2.25 28.27
N LYS A 39 43.24 0.94 28.48
CA LYS A 39 42.82 0.02 27.41
C LYS A 39 41.43 0.38 26.88
N ILE A 40 40.47 0.64 27.77
CA ILE A 40 39.11 1.09 27.42
C ILE A 40 39.17 2.41 26.63
N SER A 41 40.01 3.36 27.04
CA SER A 41 40.17 4.64 26.32
C SER A 41 40.76 4.48 24.92
N VAL A 42 41.74 3.58 24.75
CA VAL A 42 42.32 3.25 23.44
C VAL A 42 41.29 2.55 22.54
N GLU A 43 40.49 1.64 23.10
CA GLU A 43 39.41 0.93 22.41
C GLU A 43 38.31 1.90 21.96
N GLN A 44 37.81 2.76 22.86
CA GLN A 44 36.84 3.81 22.52
C GLN A 44 37.35 4.80 21.46
N LYS A 45 38.64 5.15 21.50
CA LYS A 45 39.26 5.99 20.47
C LYS A 45 39.26 5.30 19.10
N SER A 46 39.54 3.99 19.07
CA SER A 46 39.50 3.20 17.83
C SER A 46 38.08 3.10 17.26
N GLU A 47 37.07 2.90 18.11
CA GLU A 47 35.66 2.86 17.73
C GLU A 47 35.21 4.21 17.16
N LEU A 48 35.56 5.31 17.83
CA LEU A 48 35.28 6.67 17.36
C LEU A 48 35.87 6.91 15.97
N LEU A 49 37.14 6.51 15.75
CA LEU A 49 37.80 6.66 14.44
C LEU A 49 37.09 5.86 13.34
N VAL A 50 36.58 4.66 13.66
CA VAL A 50 35.78 3.88 12.71
C VAL A 50 34.48 4.61 12.37
N HIS A 51 33.79 5.18 13.35
CA HIS A 51 32.58 5.96 13.12
C HIS A 51 32.83 7.24 12.30
N LEU A 52 33.92 7.96 12.57
CA LEU A 52 34.32 9.14 11.79
C LEU A 52 34.63 8.77 10.34
N LYS A 53 35.35 7.67 10.09
CA LYS A 53 35.60 7.18 8.73
C LYS A 53 34.31 6.83 8.00
N LYS A 54 33.35 6.18 8.67
CA LYS A 54 32.03 5.87 8.10
C LYS A 54 31.26 7.14 7.74
N ILE A 55 31.29 8.17 8.60
CA ILE A 55 30.64 9.45 8.33
C ILE A 55 31.26 10.11 7.10
N ILE A 56 32.59 10.17 7.00
CA ILE A 56 33.29 10.75 5.84
C ILE A 56 32.92 9.99 4.56
N GLN A 57 32.90 8.66 4.59
CA GLN A 57 32.50 7.85 3.45
C GLN A 57 31.06 8.17 3.01
N SER A 58 30.12 8.20 3.96
CA SER A 58 28.73 8.54 3.66
C SER A 58 28.55 9.97 3.12
N ALA A 59 29.35 10.93 3.61
CA ALA A 59 29.32 12.31 3.13
C ALA A 59 29.80 12.42 1.67
N ASN A 60 30.86 11.70 1.32
CA ASN A 60 31.37 11.64 -0.06
C ASN A 60 30.37 10.98 -1.02
N GLU A 61 29.68 9.92 -0.58
CA GLU A 61 28.62 9.28 -1.35
C GLU A 61 27.45 10.24 -1.62
N VAL A 62 26.98 10.95 -0.59
CA VAL A 62 25.92 11.97 -0.73
C VAL A 62 26.37 13.11 -1.64
N HIS A 63 27.62 13.57 -1.51
CA HIS A 63 28.18 14.60 -2.38
C HIS A 63 28.19 14.17 -3.85
N GLY A 64 28.58 12.91 -4.13
CA GLY A 64 28.54 12.35 -5.48
C GLY A 64 27.11 12.26 -6.06
N ILE A 65 26.11 11.94 -5.22
CA ILE A 65 24.70 11.96 -5.64
C ILE A 65 24.24 13.39 -5.94
N PHE A 66 24.58 14.34 -5.07
CA PHE A 66 24.22 15.75 -5.24
C PHE A 66 24.81 16.34 -6.52
N GLN A 67 26.07 16.04 -6.84
CA GLN A 67 26.68 16.47 -8.09
C GLN A 67 25.93 15.93 -9.32
N LYS A 68 25.53 14.65 -9.32
CA LYS A 68 24.74 14.05 -10.42
C LYS A 68 23.37 14.71 -10.58
N VAL A 69 22.71 15.07 -9.48
CA VAL A 69 21.44 15.79 -9.53
C VAL A 69 21.65 17.20 -10.06
N ASN A 70 22.70 17.90 -9.60
CA ASN A 70 23.00 19.25 -10.03
C ASN A 70 23.33 19.32 -11.53
N THR A 71 24.09 18.36 -12.08
CA THR A 71 24.37 18.30 -13.52
C THR A 71 23.10 18.04 -14.34
N LYS A 72 22.19 17.18 -13.86
CA LYS A 72 20.88 16.96 -14.50
C LYS A 72 20.01 18.22 -14.48
N VAL A 73 19.92 18.91 -13.34
CA VAL A 73 19.15 20.16 -13.24
C VAL A 73 19.69 21.23 -14.18
N GLN A 74 21.01 21.36 -14.30
CA GLN A 74 21.62 22.36 -15.19
C GLN A 74 21.44 22.03 -16.68
N ASN A 75 21.43 20.76 -17.05
CA ASN A 75 21.32 20.33 -18.45
C ASN A 75 19.86 20.16 -18.93
N ASP A 76 18.96 19.67 -18.08
CA ASP A 76 17.60 19.27 -18.46
C ASP A 76 16.54 20.37 -18.26
N THR A 77 16.87 21.48 -17.58
CA THR A 77 15.90 22.58 -17.33
C THR A 77 15.53 23.38 -18.59
N ALA A 78 16.36 23.36 -19.63
CA ALA A 78 16.07 24.09 -20.87
C ALA A 78 15.07 23.36 -21.80
N ALA A 79 14.85 22.06 -21.59
CA ALA A 79 14.00 21.23 -22.45
C ALA A 79 12.81 20.58 -21.71
N SER A 80 12.66 20.82 -20.40
CA SER A 80 11.62 20.18 -19.60
C SER A 80 10.25 20.77 -19.92
N VAL A 81 9.46 20.02 -20.69
CA VAL A 81 8.00 20.18 -20.77
C VAL A 81 7.46 20.08 -19.36
N ASP A 82 6.60 21.02 -18.98
CA ASP A 82 5.96 21.11 -17.67
C ASP A 82 5.51 19.72 -17.20
N GLY A 83 6.17 19.22 -16.16
CA GLY A 83 6.03 17.85 -15.69
C GLY A 83 4.73 17.64 -14.90
N ILE A 84 4.66 16.54 -14.16
CA ILE A 84 3.54 16.32 -13.23
C ILE A 84 3.70 17.27 -12.03
N SER A 85 2.85 18.30 -11.95
CA SER A 85 2.86 19.31 -10.87
C SER A 85 2.85 18.69 -9.46
N LEU A 86 2.13 17.57 -9.25
CA LEU A 86 2.11 16.85 -7.96
C LEU A 86 3.52 16.39 -7.53
N LEU A 87 4.33 15.89 -8.48
CA LEU A 87 5.66 15.38 -8.18
C LEU A 87 6.61 16.52 -7.81
N GLN A 88 6.43 17.70 -8.41
CA GLN A 88 7.16 18.90 -8.01
C GLN A 88 6.86 19.30 -6.57
N VAL A 89 5.56 19.34 -6.19
CA VAL A 89 5.16 19.62 -4.81
C VAL A 89 5.76 18.59 -3.85
N ARG A 90 5.70 17.30 -4.19
CA ARG A 90 6.32 16.22 -3.39
C ARG A 90 7.81 16.45 -3.20
N ASN A 91 8.53 16.79 -4.26
CA ASN A 91 9.97 17.05 -4.20
C ASN A 91 10.28 18.25 -3.30
N HIS A 92 9.50 19.33 -3.39
CA HIS A 92 9.65 20.48 -2.48
C HIS A 92 9.40 20.09 -1.01
N CYS A 93 8.34 19.33 -0.71
CA CYS A 93 8.07 18.85 0.65
C CYS A 93 9.18 17.94 1.18
N LEU A 94 9.80 17.11 0.32
CA LEU A 94 10.92 16.26 0.71
C LEU A 94 12.19 17.07 1.00
N VAL A 95 12.46 18.12 0.23
CA VAL A 95 13.58 19.03 0.48
C VAL A 95 13.39 19.78 1.80
N GLU A 96 12.19 20.31 2.03
CA GLU A 96 11.84 20.99 3.30
C GLU A 96 11.92 20.03 4.51
N TYR A 97 11.54 18.76 4.32
CA TYR A 97 11.69 17.71 5.33
C TYR A 97 13.17 17.45 5.65
N LEU A 98 14.04 17.37 4.65
CA LEU A 98 15.48 17.20 4.83
C LEU A 98 16.13 18.41 5.52
N GLU A 99 15.71 19.62 5.16
CA GLU A 99 16.14 20.86 5.82
C GLU A 99 15.72 20.86 7.29
N SER A 100 14.48 20.49 7.59
CA SER A 100 13.97 20.39 8.96
C SER A 100 14.74 19.34 9.77
N LEU A 101 15.12 18.22 9.16
CA LEU A 101 15.94 17.18 9.79
C LEU A 101 17.37 17.65 10.07
N ALA A 102 17.97 18.40 9.15
CA ALA A 102 19.29 19.01 9.34
C ALA A 102 19.25 20.07 10.46
N SER A 103 18.23 20.91 10.48
CA SER A 103 17.98 21.88 11.56
C SER A 103 17.77 21.19 12.90
N TYR A 104 17.05 20.07 12.94
CA TYR A 104 16.90 19.24 14.14
C TYR A 104 18.24 18.69 14.64
N GLY A 105 19.10 18.18 13.74
CA GLY A 105 20.45 17.72 14.10
C GLY A 105 21.32 18.86 14.64
N ALA A 106 21.30 20.03 13.98
CA ALA A 106 22.06 21.19 14.38
C ALA A 106 21.62 21.75 15.75
N THR A 107 20.30 21.82 15.99
CA THR A 107 19.73 22.27 17.28
C THR A 107 20.01 21.28 18.40
N ARG A 108 19.97 19.96 18.13
CA ARG A 108 20.40 18.90 19.07
C ARG A 108 21.87 19.07 19.48
N CYS A 109 22.77 19.32 18.53
CA CYS A 109 24.19 19.54 18.83
C CYS A 109 24.45 20.85 19.58
N ARG A 110 23.64 21.88 19.35
CA ARG A 110 23.78 23.20 19.99
C ARG A 110 23.06 23.31 21.34
N GLY A 111 22.17 22.37 21.66
CA GLY A 111 21.36 22.38 22.89
C GLY A 111 20.20 23.39 22.89
N GLY A 112 19.70 23.78 21.70
CA GLY A 112 18.59 24.71 21.55
C GLY A 112 17.21 24.07 21.76
N GLU A 113 16.16 24.88 21.74
CA GLU A 113 14.77 24.38 21.80
C GLU A 113 14.40 23.63 20.51
N LEU A 114 13.75 22.47 20.64
CA LEU A 114 13.47 21.56 19.52
C LEU A 114 12.05 21.67 18.95
N LYS A 115 11.20 22.54 19.49
CA LYS A 115 9.77 22.58 19.13
C LYS A 115 9.54 22.92 17.66
N ASP A 116 10.15 24.01 17.19
CA ASP A 116 10.00 24.50 15.80
C ASP A 116 10.41 23.46 14.73
N PRO A 117 11.60 22.83 14.76
CA PRO A 117 11.96 21.82 13.77
C PRO A 117 11.10 20.55 13.86
N ILE A 118 10.62 20.18 15.06
CA ILE A 118 9.73 19.03 15.23
C ILE A 118 8.36 19.30 14.60
N ASP A 119 7.79 20.48 14.83
CA ASP A 119 6.48 20.84 14.30
C ASP A 119 6.49 20.83 12.77
N LYS A 120 7.53 21.42 12.14
CA LYS A 120 7.75 21.38 10.69
C LYS A 120 7.92 19.95 10.15
N LEU A 121 8.59 19.09 10.91
CA LEU A 121 8.79 17.69 10.51
C LEU A 121 7.45 16.92 10.52
N VAL A 122 6.63 17.13 11.54
CA VAL A 122 5.31 16.51 11.67
C VAL A 122 4.36 17.03 10.59
N THR A 123 4.33 18.34 10.32
CA THR A 123 3.49 18.90 9.25
C THR A 123 3.88 18.35 7.88
N ASN A 124 5.17 18.34 7.55
CA ASN A 124 5.68 17.78 6.30
C ASN A 124 5.38 16.28 6.19
N ARG A 125 5.44 15.54 7.30
CA ARG A 125 5.04 14.13 7.32
C ARG A 125 3.56 13.95 7.00
N CYS A 126 2.69 14.76 7.61
CA CYS A 126 1.25 14.72 7.33
C CYS A 126 0.95 15.05 5.86
N ILE A 127 1.63 16.06 5.29
CA ILE A 127 1.48 16.43 3.88
C ILE A 127 1.87 15.26 2.97
N ILE A 128 3.01 14.63 3.22
CA ILE A 128 3.47 13.47 2.42
C ILE A 128 2.46 12.31 2.50
N GLU A 129 1.85 12.06 3.66
CA GLU A 129 0.81 11.04 3.79
C GLU A 129 -0.46 11.36 3.01
N LYS A 130 -0.81 12.65 2.88
CA LYS A 130 -1.93 13.11 2.04
C LYS A 130 -1.64 13.06 0.55
N ILE A 131 -0.37 13.18 0.15
CA ILE A 131 0.04 13.07 -1.26
C ILE A 131 -0.03 11.62 -1.76
N LYS A 132 0.25 10.61 -0.91
CA LYS A 132 0.23 9.18 -1.28
C LYS A 132 -1.01 8.70 -2.06
N PRO A 133 -2.26 8.98 -1.65
CA PRO A 133 -3.43 8.55 -2.43
C PRO A 133 -3.51 9.21 -3.81
N LEU A 134 -3.08 10.47 -3.95
CA LEU A 134 -3.04 11.17 -5.24
C LEU A 134 -1.97 10.57 -6.16
N GLU A 135 -0.82 10.18 -5.59
CA GLU A 135 0.20 9.44 -6.34
C GLU A 135 -0.33 8.10 -6.84
N LYS A 136 -1.10 7.38 -6.01
CA LYS A 136 -1.73 6.12 -6.43
C LYS A 136 -2.66 6.33 -7.63
N GLN A 137 -3.43 7.41 -7.65
CA GLN A 137 -4.29 7.76 -8.79
C GLN A 137 -3.50 8.08 -10.05
N LEU A 138 -2.33 8.73 -9.92
CA LEU A 138 -1.47 9.10 -11.04
C LEU A 138 -0.41 8.04 -11.38
N GLN A 139 -0.35 6.92 -10.66
CA GLN A 139 0.69 5.89 -10.80
C GLN A 139 0.81 5.40 -12.24
N TYR A 140 -0.33 5.20 -12.92
CA TYR A 140 -0.35 4.80 -14.32
C TYR A 140 0.34 5.84 -15.22
N GLN A 141 0.06 7.12 -15.02
CA GLN A 141 0.67 8.20 -15.81
C GLN A 141 2.17 8.27 -15.54
N ILE A 142 2.58 8.21 -14.27
CA ILE A 142 4.00 8.19 -13.87
C ILE A 142 4.73 7.00 -14.51
N ASN A 143 4.17 5.79 -14.41
CA ASN A 143 4.74 4.59 -15.02
C ASN A 143 4.83 4.72 -16.54
N LYS A 144 3.79 5.26 -17.18
CA LYS A 144 3.77 5.50 -18.62
C LYS A 144 4.86 6.48 -19.05
N TYR A 145 5.04 7.60 -18.36
CA TYR A 145 6.12 8.55 -18.66
C TYR A 145 7.50 7.93 -18.44
N ALA A 146 7.67 7.11 -17.40
CA ALA A 146 8.91 6.38 -17.16
C ALA A 146 9.21 5.32 -18.25
N GLU A 147 8.18 4.69 -18.82
CA GLU A 147 8.33 3.77 -19.95
C GLU A 147 8.69 4.50 -21.25
N ILE A 148 8.10 5.68 -21.47
CA ILE A 148 8.43 6.57 -22.59
C ILE A 148 9.89 7.05 -22.49
N GLU A 149 10.36 7.46 -21.31
CA GLU A 149 11.75 7.86 -21.08
C GLU A 149 12.73 6.71 -21.38
N LYS A 150 12.34 5.48 -21.05
CA LYS A 150 13.13 4.27 -21.36
C LYS A 150 13.07 3.86 -22.85
N GLY A 151 12.26 4.55 -23.67
CA GLY A 151 12.10 4.26 -25.10
C GLY A 151 11.21 3.05 -25.43
N ASN A 152 10.49 2.50 -24.45
CA ASN A 152 9.60 1.35 -24.64
C ASN A 152 8.19 1.85 -24.98
N THR A 153 7.96 2.25 -26.23
CA THR A 153 6.65 2.74 -26.69
C THR A 153 5.73 1.58 -27.09
N GLN A 154 5.39 0.70 -26.15
CA GLN A 154 4.28 -0.23 -26.36
C GLN A 154 3.00 0.45 -25.89
N ASN A 155 2.25 1.01 -26.84
CA ASN A 155 0.94 1.59 -26.54
C ASN A 155 -0.02 0.45 -26.16
N TYR A 156 -0.20 0.18 -24.87
CA TYR A 156 -1.15 -0.83 -24.36
C TYR A 156 -2.64 -0.44 -24.51
N ARG A 157 -2.93 0.65 -25.23
CA ARG A 157 -4.28 0.96 -25.70
C ARG A 157 -4.43 0.39 -27.10
N ALA A 158 -5.51 -0.34 -27.34
CA ALA A 158 -5.88 -0.76 -28.69
C ALA A 158 -5.91 0.46 -29.61
N ASN A 159 -5.04 0.48 -30.62
CA ASN A 159 -5.06 1.49 -31.67
C ASN A 159 -5.87 0.90 -32.84
N PRO A 160 -7.15 1.30 -33.02
CA PRO A 160 -8.02 0.68 -34.03
C PRO A 160 -7.48 0.87 -35.46
N ASP A 161 -6.67 1.91 -35.69
CA ASP A 161 -6.04 2.21 -36.99
C ASP A 161 -4.97 1.17 -37.38
N SER A 162 -4.29 0.56 -36.39
CA SER A 162 -3.27 -0.46 -36.64
C SER A 162 -3.87 -1.80 -37.07
N MET A 163 -5.15 -2.06 -36.77
CA MET A 163 -5.85 -3.30 -37.13
C MET A 163 -6.33 -3.29 -38.59
N LEU A 164 -6.60 -2.10 -39.15
CA LEU A 164 -6.98 -1.92 -40.55
C LEU A 164 -5.83 -2.25 -41.52
N GLN A 165 -4.58 -2.16 -41.06
CA GLN A 165 -3.39 -2.45 -41.87
C GLN A 165 -3.02 -3.94 -41.91
N SER A 166 -3.49 -4.74 -40.94
CA SER A 166 -3.22 -6.18 -40.85
C SER A 166 -4.20 -7.07 -41.64
N GLY A 167 -5.16 -6.47 -42.36
CA GLY A 167 -6.23 -7.20 -43.05
C GLY A 167 -5.89 -7.83 -44.41
N GLU A 168 -4.69 -7.60 -44.97
CA GLU A 168 -4.37 -7.97 -46.36
C GLU A 168 -3.51 -9.25 -46.53
N GLN A 169 -3.18 -9.98 -45.45
CA GLN A 169 -2.36 -11.19 -45.55
C GLN A 169 -2.93 -12.36 -44.75
N ALA A 170 -3.98 -13.00 -45.26
CA ALA A 170 -4.33 -14.37 -44.85
C ALA A 170 -5.30 -15.05 -45.84
N GLN A 171 -4.81 -15.54 -46.98
CA GLN A 171 -5.50 -16.60 -47.74
C GLN A 171 -4.49 -17.55 -48.39
N GLN A 172 -4.39 -18.78 -47.88
CA GLN A 172 -4.46 -20.06 -48.62
C GLN A 172 -3.92 -21.22 -47.78
N ALA A 173 -4.79 -22.21 -47.49
CA ALA A 173 -4.49 -23.64 -47.55
C ALA A 173 -5.76 -24.45 -47.18
N GLU A 174 -6.47 -24.95 -48.20
CA GLU A 174 -7.42 -26.05 -48.05
C GLU A 174 -6.72 -27.40 -48.25
N GLY A 175 -7.20 -28.44 -47.55
CA GLY A 175 -7.17 -29.81 -48.02
C GLY A 175 -6.61 -30.86 -47.05
N MET A 176 -7.49 -31.64 -46.39
CA MET A 176 -7.65 -33.09 -46.58
C MET A 176 -8.45 -33.74 -45.43
N VAL A 177 -9.54 -34.42 -45.80
CA VAL A 177 -10.38 -35.23 -44.91
C VAL A 177 -9.62 -36.51 -44.54
N SER A 178 -9.32 -36.71 -43.26
CA SER A 178 -8.92 -38.02 -42.73
C SER A 178 -10.03 -38.52 -41.78
N ALA A 179 -10.45 -39.77 -42.00
CA ALA A 179 -11.48 -40.42 -41.21
C ALA A 179 -11.04 -40.53 -39.74
N THR A 180 -11.49 -39.58 -38.93
CA THR A 180 -11.16 -39.49 -37.50
C THR A 180 -12.07 -40.43 -36.71
N TYR A 181 -11.47 -41.44 -36.07
CA TYR A 181 -12.16 -42.39 -35.21
C TYR A 181 -12.82 -41.64 -34.02
N GLN A 182 -14.15 -41.71 -33.92
CA GLN A 182 -14.89 -41.17 -32.78
C GLN A 182 -15.13 -42.28 -31.75
N ALA A 183 -14.52 -42.13 -30.58
CA ALA A 183 -14.72 -43.07 -29.47
C ALA A 183 -16.19 -43.06 -29.01
N PRO A 184 -16.77 -44.23 -28.70
CA PRO A 184 -18.14 -44.34 -28.23
C PRO A 184 -18.33 -43.57 -26.92
N LYS A 185 -19.39 -42.77 -26.86
CA LYS A 185 -19.73 -41.95 -25.70
C LYS A 185 -20.26 -42.85 -24.58
N VAL A 186 -19.37 -43.28 -23.69
CA VAL A 186 -19.77 -43.98 -22.47
C VAL A 186 -20.27 -42.92 -21.48
N SER A 187 -21.58 -42.93 -21.19
CA SER A 187 -22.14 -42.10 -20.13
C SER A 187 -21.69 -42.64 -18.77
N SER A 188 -21.17 -41.79 -17.89
CA SER A 188 -20.69 -42.21 -16.58
C SER A 188 -21.87 -42.69 -15.73
N THR A 189 -21.94 -44.00 -15.48
CA THR A 189 -22.84 -44.54 -14.46
C THR A 189 -22.20 -44.33 -13.09
N LEU A 190 -22.96 -43.73 -12.17
CA LEU A 190 -22.50 -43.51 -10.79
C LEU A 190 -22.25 -44.87 -10.11
N TYR A 191 -21.08 -45.02 -9.48
CA TYR A 191 -20.81 -46.21 -8.67
C TYR A 191 -21.83 -46.30 -7.51
N PRO A 192 -22.34 -47.49 -7.14
CA PRO A 192 -23.45 -47.69 -6.19
C PRO A 192 -23.36 -47.01 -4.81
N LYS A 193 -22.19 -46.51 -4.38
CA LYS A 193 -22.05 -45.71 -3.14
C LYS A 193 -21.99 -44.19 -3.34
N ALA A 194 -21.96 -43.73 -4.59
CA ALA A 194 -21.79 -42.32 -4.95
C ALA A 194 -22.86 -41.43 -4.33
N GLU A 195 -24.12 -41.88 -4.26
CA GLU A 195 -25.19 -41.07 -3.64
C GLU A 195 -24.94 -40.78 -2.16
N SER A 196 -24.35 -41.73 -1.44
CA SER A 196 -24.08 -41.59 0.00
C SER A 196 -22.92 -40.63 0.26
N ASP A 197 -21.90 -40.65 -0.59
CA ASP A 197 -20.73 -39.80 -0.46
C ASP A 197 -21.02 -38.39 -0.97
N GLN A 198 -21.79 -38.24 -2.05
CA GLN A 198 -22.32 -36.96 -2.52
C GLN A 198 -23.17 -36.26 -1.44
N LYS A 199 -23.99 -37.01 -0.68
CA LYS A 199 -24.77 -36.44 0.43
C LYS A 199 -23.89 -35.95 1.58
N LYS A 200 -22.77 -36.62 1.86
CA LYS A 200 -21.80 -36.18 2.89
C LYS A 200 -21.03 -34.97 2.43
N GLU A 201 -20.56 -34.98 1.19
CA GLU A 201 -19.81 -33.89 0.57
C GLU A 201 -20.68 -32.63 0.42
N ALA A 202 -21.94 -32.76 -0.02
CA ALA A 202 -22.87 -31.64 -0.10
C ALA A 202 -23.16 -31.03 1.29
N LYS A 203 -23.28 -31.86 2.34
CA LYS A 203 -23.42 -31.37 3.73
C LYS A 203 -22.16 -30.63 4.19
N TYR A 204 -20.97 -31.16 3.90
CA TYR A 204 -19.70 -30.53 4.23
C TYR A 204 -19.53 -29.20 3.49
N ALA A 205 -19.72 -29.17 2.17
CA ALA A 205 -19.65 -27.96 1.35
C ALA A 205 -20.66 -26.90 1.81
N ARG A 206 -21.89 -27.29 2.18
CA ARG A 206 -22.88 -26.37 2.75
C ARG A 206 -22.42 -25.78 4.09
N SER A 207 -21.77 -26.56 4.94
CA SER A 207 -21.24 -26.10 6.23
C SER A 207 -20.08 -25.11 6.05
N ILE A 208 -19.17 -25.37 5.11
CA ILE A 208 -18.08 -24.45 4.77
C ILE A 208 -18.63 -23.17 4.16
N ARG A 209 -19.57 -23.27 3.21
CA ARG A 209 -20.23 -22.11 2.59
C ARG A 209 -21.03 -21.28 3.60
N ALA A 210 -21.60 -21.89 4.64
CA ALA A 210 -22.27 -21.16 5.72
C ALA A 210 -21.28 -20.41 6.62
N ARG A 211 -20.10 -20.99 6.87
CA ARG A 211 -19.02 -20.35 7.64
C ARG A 211 -18.40 -19.19 6.88
N THR A 212 -18.11 -19.36 5.59
CA THR A 212 -17.53 -18.27 4.76
C THR A 212 -18.52 -17.15 4.49
N LYS A 213 -19.83 -17.43 4.43
CA LYS A 213 -20.89 -16.40 4.36
C LYS A 213 -21.11 -15.64 5.67
N GLY A 214 -20.47 -16.04 6.77
CA GLY A 214 -20.64 -15.43 8.09
C GLY A 214 -19.90 -14.12 8.28
N ASP A 215 -18.75 -13.95 7.62
CA ASP A 215 -17.87 -12.80 7.86
C ASP A 215 -18.09 -11.71 6.82
N ALA A 216 -19.06 -10.83 7.08
CA ALA A 216 -19.19 -9.56 6.35
C ALA A 216 -17.88 -8.74 6.37
N LEU A 217 -17.09 -8.89 7.44
CA LEU A 217 -15.79 -8.26 7.62
C LEU A 217 -14.74 -8.76 6.63
N MET A 218 -14.75 -10.05 6.26
CA MET A 218 -13.79 -10.58 5.29
C MET A 218 -14.09 -10.12 3.86
N ASP A 219 -15.36 -9.88 3.52
CA ASP A 219 -15.78 -9.34 2.22
C ASP A 219 -15.39 -7.87 2.07
N GLU A 220 -15.38 -7.10 3.17
CA GLU A 220 -14.88 -5.72 3.20
C GLU A 220 -13.34 -5.69 3.11
N VAL A 221 -12.66 -6.52 3.90
CA VAL A 221 -11.19 -6.64 3.83
C VAL A 221 -10.73 -7.12 2.45
N ALA A 222 -11.45 -8.07 1.83
CA ALA A 222 -11.15 -8.52 0.49
C ALA A 222 -11.32 -7.39 -0.54
N ALA A 223 -12.37 -6.57 -0.43
CA ALA A 223 -12.60 -5.43 -1.32
C ALA A 223 -11.57 -4.30 -1.14
N ASP A 224 -10.98 -4.15 0.04
CA ASP A 224 -9.88 -3.21 0.27
C ASP A 224 -8.54 -3.73 -0.29
N ILE A 225 -8.38 -5.06 -0.37
CA ILE A 225 -7.18 -5.73 -0.87
C ILE A 225 -7.22 -5.86 -2.40
N THR A 226 -8.38 -6.17 -2.99
CA THR A 226 -8.54 -6.31 -4.44
C THR A 226 -8.80 -4.95 -5.08
N GLU A 227 -8.09 -4.65 -6.17
CA GLU A 227 -8.27 -3.40 -6.92
C GLU A 227 -9.36 -3.52 -8.00
N ASP A 228 -10.31 -4.44 -7.81
CA ASP A 228 -11.40 -4.67 -8.76
C ASP A 228 -12.40 -3.51 -8.70
N PRO A 229 -12.87 -3.00 -9.86
CA PRO A 229 -13.84 -1.92 -9.88
C PRO A 229 -15.14 -2.36 -9.18
N LEU A 230 -15.59 -1.55 -8.22
CA LEU A 230 -16.84 -1.82 -7.51
C LEU A 230 -18.04 -1.67 -8.46
N GLU A 231 -18.98 -2.62 -8.40
CA GLU A 231 -20.24 -2.53 -9.14
C GLU A 231 -21.04 -1.29 -8.70
N ALA A 232 -21.38 -0.43 -9.66
CA ALA A 232 -22.17 0.77 -9.44
C ALA A 232 -23.54 0.40 -8.84
N GLY A 233 -23.86 0.93 -7.65
CA GLY A 233 -25.08 0.61 -6.92
C GLY A 233 -24.86 -0.08 -5.57
N ARG A 234 -23.61 -0.50 -5.24
CA ARG A 234 -23.22 -0.95 -3.90
C ARG A 234 -23.20 0.24 -2.92
N LYS A 235 -24.39 0.72 -2.50
CA LYS A 235 -24.49 1.72 -1.43
C LYS A 235 -24.03 1.06 -0.13
N ALA A 236 -23.00 1.61 0.51
CA ALA A 236 -22.40 1.09 1.74
C ALA A 236 -23.43 0.87 2.88
N ASN A 237 -24.53 1.64 2.86
CA ASN A 237 -25.58 1.61 3.88
C ASN A 237 -26.79 0.73 3.52
N ALA A 238 -26.71 -0.09 2.47
CA ALA A 238 -27.81 -1.00 2.13
C ALA A 238 -28.00 -2.06 3.22
N SER A 239 -29.24 -2.24 3.68
CA SER A 239 -29.57 -3.30 4.63
C SER A 239 -29.13 -4.67 4.11
N ARG A 240 -28.72 -5.57 5.01
CA ARG A 240 -28.29 -6.93 4.64
C ARG A 240 -29.34 -7.65 3.79
N GLU A 241 -30.62 -7.47 4.13
CA GLU A 241 -31.75 -8.01 3.37
C GLU A 241 -31.77 -7.49 1.93
N LEU A 242 -31.54 -6.18 1.73
CA LEU A 242 -31.49 -5.56 0.41
C LEU A 242 -30.33 -6.12 -0.42
N ARG A 243 -29.16 -6.32 0.18
CA ARG A 243 -27.99 -6.89 -0.50
C ARG A 243 -28.23 -8.33 -0.94
N GLU A 244 -28.79 -9.17 -0.05
CA GLU A 244 -29.14 -10.56 -0.36
C GLU A 244 -30.22 -10.64 -1.45
N PHE A 245 -31.16 -9.69 -1.47
CA PHE A 245 -32.19 -9.60 -2.49
C PHE A 245 -31.65 -9.20 -3.85
N MET A 246 -30.79 -8.17 -3.94
CA MET A 246 -30.15 -7.76 -5.20
C MET A 246 -29.31 -8.90 -5.79
N LYS A 247 -28.55 -9.60 -4.94
CA LYS A 247 -27.80 -10.78 -5.37
C LYS A 247 -28.69 -11.86 -5.95
N ARG A 248 -29.81 -12.16 -5.29
CA ARG A 248 -30.79 -13.15 -5.78
C ARG A 248 -31.42 -12.71 -7.12
N GLN A 249 -31.68 -11.41 -7.32
CA GLN A 249 -32.19 -10.91 -8.60
C GLN A 249 -31.18 -11.11 -9.72
N LYS A 250 -29.89 -10.82 -9.47
CA LYS A 250 -28.81 -11.05 -10.43
C LYS A 250 -28.68 -12.53 -10.80
N GLU A 251 -28.74 -13.43 -9.82
CA GLU A 251 -28.73 -14.89 -10.06
C GLU A 251 -29.96 -15.35 -10.89
N ILE A 252 -31.12 -14.70 -10.73
CA ILE A 252 -32.31 -15.00 -11.56
C ILE A 252 -32.11 -14.47 -12.98
N GLU A 253 -31.57 -13.25 -13.14
CA GLU A 253 -31.29 -12.65 -14.44
C GLU A 253 -30.30 -13.49 -15.25
N GLU A 254 -29.18 -13.89 -14.64
CA GLU A 254 -28.19 -14.80 -15.23
C GLU A 254 -28.85 -16.12 -15.69
N PHE A 255 -29.71 -16.71 -14.86
CA PHE A 255 -30.44 -17.92 -15.23
C PHE A 255 -31.43 -17.70 -16.38
N GLU A 256 -32.19 -16.60 -16.37
CA GLU A 256 -33.14 -16.24 -17.42
C GLU A 256 -32.42 -15.97 -18.76
N GLU A 257 -31.23 -15.38 -18.74
CA GLU A 257 -30.37 -15.16 -19.91
C GLU A 257 -29.81 -16.46 -20.46
N GLU A 258 -29.29 -17.34 -19.59
CA GLU A 258 -28.74 -18.64 -20.01
C GLU A 258 -29.81 -19.57 -20.59
N HIS A 259 -31.00 -19.58 -19.99
CA HIS A 259 -32.06 -20.52 -20.31
C HIS A 259 -33.16 -19.93 -21.20
N PHE A 260 -33.10 -18.62 -21.51
CA PHE A 260 -34.06 -17.87 -22.30
C PHE A 260 -35.54 -18.08 -21.87
N VAL A 261 -35.78 -18.32 -20.59
CA VAL A 261 -37.11 -18.58 -20.03
C VAL A 261 -37.31 -17.77 -18.76
N ARG A 262 -38.42 -17.03 -18.71
CA ARG A 262 -38.75 -16.16 -17.56
C ARG A 262 -39.28 -16.95 -16.36
N LEU A 263 -38.73 -16.69 -15.18
CA LEU A 263 -39.15 -17.34 -13.94
C LEU A 263 -40.27 -16.55 -13.24
N GLN A 264 -41.25 -17.27 -12.70
CA GLN A 264 -42.34 -16.66 -11.93
C GLN A 264 -41.86 -16.26 -10.54
N ARG A 265 -41.94 -14.95 -10.22
CA ARG A 265 -41.45 -14.40 -8.95
C ARG A 265 -42.40 -14.70 -7.77
N SER A 266 -41.82 -14.95 -6.60
CA SER A 266 -42.55 -15.14 -5.34
C SER A 266 -43.27 -13.87 -4.90
N LYS A 267 -44.39 -14.00 -4.15
CA LYS A 267 -45.12 -12.86 -3.58
C LYS A 267 -44.24 -12.00 -2.68
N LYS A 268 -43.32 -12.62 -1.93
CA LYS A 268 -42.36 -11.91 -1.06
C LYS A 268 -41.39 -11.05 -1.87
N ASP A 269 -40.86 -11.60 -2.96
CA ASP A 269 -39.91 -10.88 -3.81
C ASP A 269 -40.60 -9.73 -4.56
N LYS A 270 -41.85 -9.92 -4.98
CA LYS A 270 -42.67 -8.84 -5.57
C LYS A 270 -42.91 -7.69 -4.59
N ALA A 271 -43.17 -7.99 -3.31
CA ALA A 271 -43.32 -6.97 -2.28
C ALA A 271 -42.00 -6.23 -2.01
N MET A 272 -40.86 -6.95 -2.03
CA MET A 272 -39.54 -6.35 -1.83
C MET A 272 -39.12 -5.46 -3.01
N MET A 273 -39.38 -5.89 -4.26
CA MET A 273 -39.22 -5.02 -5.43
C MET A 273 -40.02 -3.74 -5.29
N LYS A 274 -41.30 -3.85 -4.90
CA LYS A 274 -42.18 -2.68 -4.73
C LYS A 274 -41.64 -1.71 -3.67
N LYS A 275 -41.07 -2.22 -2.57
CA LYS A 275 -40.41 -1.39 -1.55
C LYS A 275 -39.18 -0.67 -2.11
N ILE A 276 -38.36 -1.36 -2.90
CA ILE A 276 -37.16 -0.77 -3.52
C ILE A 276 -37.55 0.32 -4.52
N GLU A 277 -38.55 0.06 -5.35
CA GLU A 277 -39.11 1.02 -6.30
C GLU A 277 -39.67 2.26 -5.59
N GLN A 278 -40.37 2.06 -4.46
CA GLN A 278 -40.82 3.16 -3.60
C GLN A 278 -39.66 3.94 -2.98
N MET A 279 -38.58 3.28 -2.54
CA MET A 279 -37.38 3.95 -2.03
C MET A 279 -36.60 4.70 -3.11
N GLN A 280 -36.65 4.25 -4.36
CA GLN A 280 -36.02 4.93 -5.49
C GLN A 280 -36.80 6.17 -5.93
N GLY A 281 -38.14 6.15 -5.83
CA GLY A 281 -39.00 7.27 -6.20
C GLY A 281 -39.37 8.24 -5.08
N SER A 282 -39.09 7.91 -3.80
CA SER A 282 -39.49 8.72 -2.65
C SER A 282 -38.32 9.54 -2.08
N LEU A 283 -38.59 10.82 -1.78
CA LEU A 283 -37.70 11.73 -1.04
C LEU A 283 -37.36 11.20 0.37
N GLU A 284 -38.13 10.22 0.86
CA GLU A 284 -37.96 9.56 2.15
C GLU A 284 -36.65 8.74 2.24
N GLY A 285 -36.14 8.22 1.12
CA GLY A 285 -34.83 7.56 1.09
C GLY A 285 -33.65 8.54 1.21
N ILE A 286 -33.87 9.83 0.99
CA ILE A 286 -32.90 10.92 1.23
C ILE A 286 -33.02 11.45 2.67
N LEU A 287 -34.23 11.35 3.25
CA LEU A 287 -34.54 11.81 4.62
C LEU A 287 -34.32 10.76 5.71
N ASP A 288 -34.05 9.49 5.37
CA ASP A 288 -33.64 8.45 6.33
C ASP A 288 -32.18 8.64 6.75
N TYR A 289 -31.93 9.70 7.55
CA TYR A 289 -30.73 9.85 8.36
C TYR A 289 -30.87 8.88 9.54
N GLY A 290 -30.55 7.60 9.27
CA GLY A 290 -30.82 6.45 10.12
C GLY A 290 -30.99 6.79 11.60
N HIS A 291 -32.15 6.42 12.17
CA HIS A 291 -32.52 6.70 13.55
C HIS A 291 -31.33 6.58 14.53
N ILE A 292 -30.79 7.73 14.92
CA ILE A 292 -29.84 7.84 16.02
C ILE A 292 -30.64 7.45 17.26
N GLN A 293 -30.40 6.24 17.77
CA GLN A 293 -30.98 5.81 19.03
C GLN A 293 -30.52 6.79 20.10
N THR A 294 -31.43 7.61 20.60
CA THR A 294 -31.21 8.43 21.78
C THR A 294 -30.97 7.49 22.96
N ASP A 295 -30.08 7.86 23.89
CA ASP A 295 -29.68 7.00 25.00
C ASP A 295 -30.87 6.47 25.82
N ALA A 296 -31.95 7.26 25.91
CA ALA A 296 -33.21 6.87 26.53
C ALA A 296 -33.86 5.61 25.91
N GLN A 297 -33.81 5.44 24.59
CA GLN A 297 -34.35 4.25 23.91
C GLN A 297 -33.46 3.03 24.10
N ARG A 298 -32.15 3.25 24.26
CA ARG A 298 -31.14 2.21 24.51
C ARG A 298 -31.29 1.64 25.93
N GLU A 299 -31.60 2.50 26.90
CA GLU A 299 -31.92 2.11 28.28
C GLU A 299 -33.26 1.36 28.39
N ALA A 300 -34.29 1.79 27.64
CA ALA A 300 -35.58 1.09 27.59
C ALA A 300 -35.46 -0.34 27.03
N ARG A 301 -34.61 -0.57 26.02
CA ARG A 301 -34.35 -1.92 25.50
C ARG A 301 -33.52 -2.79 26.45
N ARG A 302 -32.52 -2.21 27.12
CA ARG A 302 -31.73 -2.91 28.16
C ARG A 302 -32.58 -3.34 29.35
N SER A 303 -33.56 -2.55 29.75
CA SER A 303 -34.49 -2.92 30.82
C SER A 303 -35.50 -3.99 30.41
N GLN A 304 -35.94 -4.01 29.15
CA GLN A 304 -36.78 -5.10 28.62
C GLN A 304 -36.03 -6.43 28.46
N SER A 305 -34.75 -6.40 28.09
CA SER A 305 -33.90 -7.60 27.99
C SER A 305 -33.57 -8.22 29.35
N LYS A 306 -33.65 -7.47 30.46
CA LYS A 306 -33.47 -7.97 31.83
C LYS A 306 -34.75 -8.56 32.44
N LYS A 307 -35.88 -8.45 31.75
CA LYS A 307 -37.21 -8.93 32.20
C LYS A 307 -37.67 -10.22 31.51
N LYS A 308 -36.87 -10.77 30.60
CA LYS A 308 -36.99 -12.13 30.06
C LYS A 308 -35.86 -12.97 30.62
#